data_AF-A0A932XZK8-F1
#
_entry.id   AF-A0A932XZK8-F1
#
_cell.length_a   1.000
_cell.length_b   1.000
_cell.length_c   1.000
_cell.angle_alpha   90.00
_cell.angle_beta   90.00
_cell.angle_gamma   90.00
#
_symmetry.space_group_name_H-M   'P 1'
#
loop_
_entity.id
_entity.type
_entity.pdbx_description
1 polymer ?
#
loop_
_entity_poly.entity_id
_entity_poly.type
_entity_poly.pdbx_seq_one_letter_code
_entity_poly.pdbx_strand_id
1 'polypeptide(L)'
;MALRNAFENLATDESLKLVHSSQTDGSQKTKVVPASGGGLSVYRNISLGTSGITIKSSPGQIYGWFLFNKSSAVRYVKLYNKASNPTVGLDTPFMTIPLPAGGGANVNFTSGITFTKGIGVGATTGASDGDTGAPAANDVIVNVIYY
;
A
#
# COMPACT_ATOMS: atom_id res chain seq x y z
N MET A 1 18.41 -24.57 -53.07
CA MET A 1 19.56 -23.69 -52.76
C MET A 1 19.15 -22.41 -52.06
N ALA A 2 18.09 -21.70 -52.48
CA ALA A 2 17.64 -20.46 -51.82
C ALA A 2 17.29 -20.59 -50.32
N LEU A 3 16.68 -21.71 -49.90
CA LEU A 3 16.35 -21.95 -48.49
C LEU A 3 17.62 -22.06 -47.61
N ARG A 4 18.70 -22.69 -48.13
CA ARG A 4 19.93 -22.92 -47.34
C ARG A 4 20.66 -21.60 -47.04
N ASN A 5 20.72 -20.70 -48.03
CA ASN A 5 21.31 -19.37 -47.87
C ASN A 5 20.49 -18.48 -46.92
N ALA A 6 19.17 -18.66 -46.85
CA ALA A 6 18.30 -17.93 -45.93
C ALA A 6 18.53 -18.34 -44.46
N PHE A 7 18.78 -19.63 -44.21
CA PHE A 7 19.10 -20.12 -42.85
C PHE A 7 20.55 -19.88 -42.43
N GLU A 8 21.50 -19.90 -43.37
CA GLU A 8 22.90 -19.53 -43.09
C GLU A 8 23.01 -18.09 -42.56
N ASN A 9 22.22 -17.17 -43.10
CA ASN A 9 22.21 -15.77 -42.66
C ASN A 9 21.52 -15.58 -41.29
N LEU A 10 20.65 -16.51 -40.89
CA LEU A 10 20.00 -16.52 -39.57
C LEU A 10 20.87 -17.14 -38.47
N ALA A 11 21.82 -18.01 -38.86
CA ALA A 11 22.68 -18.77 -37.95
C ALA A 11 24.00 -18.05 -37.59
N THR A 12 24.21 -16.81 -38.07
CA THR A 12 25.42 -16.06 -37.75
C THR A 12 25.36 -15.49 -36.32
N ASP A 13 26.50 -15.42 -35.63
CA ASP A 13 26.60 -14.80 -34.31
C ASP A 13 26.14 -13.32 -34.32
N GLU A 14 26.25 -12.65 -35.47
CA GLU A 14 25.79 -11.28 -35.70
C GLU A 14 24.25 -11.16 -35.60
N SER A 15 23.50 -12.07 -36.24
CA SER A 15 22.03 -12.12 -36.15
C SER A 15 21.55 -12.59 -34.77
N LEU A 16 22.28 -13.49 -34.12
CA LEU A 16 22.02 -13.93 -32.74
C LEU A 16 22.27 -12.82 -31.70
N LYS A 17 23.23 -11.92 -31.93
CA LYS A 17 23.52 -10.75 -31.06
C LYS A 17 22.44 -9.67 -31.16
N LEU A 18 21.81 -9.48 -32.32
CA LEU A 18 20.67 -8.58 -32.50
C LEU A 18 19.44 -9.00 -31.68
N VAL A 19 19.26 -10.31 -31.49
CA VAL A 19 18.16 -10.87 -30.68
C VAL A 19 18.48 -10.87 -29.17
N HIS A 20 19.75 -10.69 -28.78
CA HIS A 20 20.20 -10.86 -27.38
C HIS A 20 20.96 -9.69 -26.75
N SER A 21 20.91 -8.47 -27.31
CA SER A 21 21.48 -7.31 -26.61
C SER A 21 20.65 -6.83 -25.41
N SER A 22 19.47 -7.41 -25.16
CA SER A 22 18.61 -7.01 -24.03
C SER A 22 18.13 -8.12 -23.09
N GLN A 23 18.11 -9.40 -23.47
CA GLN A 23 17.56 -10.46 -22.62
C GLN A 23 18.13 -11.85 -22.97
N THR A 24 19.14 -12.32 -22.24
CA THR A 24 19.53 -13.75 -22.24
C THR A 24 19.65 -14.38 -20.85
N ASP A 25 19.51 -13.58 -19.79
CA ASP A 25 19.63 -14.07 -18.40
C ASP A 25 18.60 -13.42 -17.46
N GLY A 26 17.39 -13.09 -17.96
CA GLY A 26 16.32 -12.54 -17.12
C GLY A 26 16.61 -11.20 -16.42
N SER A 27 17.81 -10.63 -16.57
CA SER A 27 18.22 -9.38 -15.93
C SER A 27 18.12 -8.25 -16.94
N GLN A 28 16.89 -7.77 -17.14
CA GLN A 28 16.69 -6.51 -17.86
C GLN A 28 17.15 -5.40 -16.90
N LYS A 29 18.22 -4.68 -17.24
CA LYS A 29 18.64 -3.50 -16.47
C LYS A 29 17.63 -2.38 -16.70
N THR A 30 16.56 -2.38 -15.93
CA THR A 30 15.58 -1.29 -15.93
C THR A 30 16.07 -0.18 -15.00
N LYS A 31 16.01 1.07 -15.46
CA LYS A 31 16.23 2.25 -14.62
C LYS A 31 14.87 2.80 -14.23
N VAL A 32 14.61 2.92 -12.93
CA VAL A 32 13.45 3.69 -12.45
C VAL A 32 13.74 5.16 -12.76
N VAL A 33 12.97 5.74 -13.68
CA VAL A 33 12.99 7.17 -13.95
C VAL A 33 11.84 7.81 -13.17
N PRO A 34 12.07 8.83 -12.33
CA PRO A 34 10.99 9.55 -11.68
C PRO A 34 9.99 10.07 -12.72
N ALA A 35 8.72 9.78 -12.53
CA ALA A 35 7.63 10.29 -13.35
C ALA A 35 6.65 11.07 -12.46
N SER A 36 6.04 12.12 -13.02
CA SER A 36 5.03 12.92 -12.33
C SER A 36 3.65 12.25 -12.27
N GLY A 37 3.52 11.02 -12.78
CA GLY A 37 2.27 10.27 -12.82
C GLY A 37 2.52 8.76 -12.79
N GLY A 38 1.47 7.98 -12.51
CA GLY A 38 1.54 6.53 -12.36
C GLY A 38 2.07 6.06 -10.99
N GLY A 39 2.25 6.97 -10.03
CA GLY A 39 2.63 6.66 -8.65
C GLY A 39 1.44 6.33 -7.74
N LEU A 40 1.76 6.03 -6.47
CA LEU A 40 0.77 5.75 -5.43
C LEU A 40 0.16 7.05 -4.87
N SER A 41 -1.07 6.96 -4.42
CA SER A 41 -1.78 8.03 -3.71
C SER A 41 -1.45 8.01 -2.22
N VAL A 42 -1.65 9.16 -1.55
CA VAL A 42 -1.44 9.30 -0.10
C VAL A 42 -2.69 9.88 0.55
N TYR A 43 -3.20 9.18 1.56
CA TYR A 43 -4.21 9.71 2.48
C TYR A 43 -3.51 10.24 3.74
N ARG A 44 -3.90 11.44 4.20
CA ARG A 44 -3.38 12.04 5.43
C ARG A 44 -4.50 12.49 6.36
N ASN A 45 -4.35 12.18 7.65
CA ASN A 45 -5.18 12.70 8.74
C ASN A 45 -4.32 12.91 10.00
N ILE A 46 -4.43 14.06 10.67
CA ILE A 46 -3.65 14.36 11.88
C ILE A 46 -4.38 14.08 13.19
N SER A 47 -5.68 13.79 13.13
CA SER A 47 -6.56 13.63 14.29
C SER A 47 -7.58 12.53 14.03
N LEU A 48 -7.11 11.33 13.67
CA LEU A 48 -7.98 10.19 13.40
C LEU A 48 -8.67 9.72 14.69
N GLY A 49 -9.96 9.42 14.61
CA GLY A 49 -10.77 8.94 15.73
C GLY A 49 -11.83 7.92 15.33
N THR A 50 -12.90 7.83 16.09
CA THR A 50 -13.97 6.83 15.92
C THR A 50 -14.96 7.18 14.79
N SER A 51 -14.96 8.42 14.31
CA SER A 51 -15.63 8.78 13.07
C SER A 51 -14.85 8.19 11.89
N GLY A 52 -15.19 6.97 11.50
CA GLY A 52 -14.50 6.25 10.44
C GLY A 52 -14.55 6.99 9.10
N ILE A 53 -13.47 6.89 8.34
CA ILE A 53 -13.27 7.61 7.07
C ILE A 53 -12.99 6.61 5.96
N THR A 54 -13.59 6.84 4.80
CA THR A 54 -13.24 6.15 3.56
C THR A 54 -12.00 6.80 2.95
N ILE A 55 -10.89 6.06 2.87
CA ILE A 55 -9.68 6.45 2.12
C ILE A 55 -9.92 6.26 0.61
N LYS A 56 -10.55 5.14 0.25
CA LYS A 56 -10.89 4.79 -1.14
C LYS A 56 -12.19 4.00 -1.17
N SER A 57 -13.16 4.45 -1.95
CA SER A 57 -14.50 3.82 -2.02
C SER A 57 -14.59 2.63 -2.99
N SER A 58 -13.48 2.24 -3.60
CA SER A 58 -13.38 1.14 -4.55
C SER A 58 -12.21 0.20 -4.19
N PRO A 59 -12.17 -1.02 -4.75
CA PRO A 59 -11.10 -1.97 -4.48
C PRO A 59 -9.72 -1.36 -4.76
N GLY A 60 -8.74 -1.67 -3.92
CA GLY A 60 -7.43 -1.05 -3.97
C GLY A 60 -6.40 -1.82 -3.13
N GLN A 61 -5.20 -1.26 -3.03
CA GLN A 61 -4.12 -1.87 -2.25
C GLN A 61 -3.43 -0.83 -1.38
N ILE A 62 -3.05 -1.22 -0.16
CA ILE A 62 -2.17 -0.42 0.70
C ILE A 62 -0.74 -0.92 0.53
N TYR A 63 0.17 -0.02 0.19
CA TYR A 63 1.60 -0.31 0.00
C TYR A 63 2.44 0.12 1.21
N GLY A 64 1.85 0.78 2.19
CA GLY A 64 2.53 1.15 3.41
C GLY A 64 1.81 2.24 4.17
N TRP A 65 2.36 2.56 5.33
CA TRP A 65 1.85 3.62 6.18
C TRP A 65 2.94 4.21 7.06
N PHE A 66 2.69 5.45 7.48
CA PHE A 66 3.41 6.12 8.55
C PHE A 66 2.41 6.62 9.58
N LEU A 67 2.40 5.97 10.74
CA LEU A 67 1.45 6.21 11.82
C LEU A 67 2.20 6.67 13.06
N PHE A 68 1.63 7.62 13.79
CA PHE A 68 2.21 8.11 15.04
C PHE A 68 1.14 8.39 16.08
N ASN A 69 1.43 8.02 17.32
CA ASN A 69 0.62 8.28 18.49
C ASN A 69 1.34 9.25 19.44
N LYS A 70 0.79 10.45 19.60
CA LYS A 70 1.30 11.48 20.50
C LYS A 70 0.89 11.25 21.96
N SER A 71 -0.13 10.43 22.21
CA SER A 71 -0.63 10.20 23.57
C SER A 71 0.35 9.40 24.43
N SER A 72 0.26 9.58 25.74
CA SER A 72 1.01 8.83 26.76
C SER A 72 0.48 7.40 27.00
N ALA A 73 -0.60 7.01 26.33
CA ALA A 73 -1.14 5.66 26.32
C ALA A 73 -1.27 5.13 24.88
N VAL A 74 -1.34 3.81 24.74
CA VAL A 74 -1.50 3.13 23.44
C VAL A 74 -2.76 3.62 22.73
N ARG A 75 -2.69 3.68 21.40
CA ARG A 75 -3.82 3.90 20.50
C ARG A 75 -3.85 2.80 19.45
N TYR A 76 -5.00 2.58 18.84
CA TYR A 76 -5.15 1.53 17.84
C TYR A 76 -5.72 2.14 16.56
N VAL A 77 -5.01 1.99 15.46
CA VAL A 77 -5.53 2.30 14.12
C VAL A 77 -6.18 1.05 13.56
N LYS A 78 -7.41 1.17 13.08
CA LYS A 78 -8.21 0.08 12.52
C LYS A 78 -8.42 0.34 11.03
N LEU A 79 -8.02 -0.61 10.19
CA LEU A 79 -8.26 -0.59 8.75
C LEU A 79 -9.44 -1.48 8.42
N TYR A 80 -10.28 -1.05 7.48
CA TYR A 80 -11.53 -1.71 7.12
C TYR A 80 -11.59 -2.00 5.63
N ASN A 81 -12.03 -3.20 5.25
CA ASN A 81 -12.31 -3.55 3.85
C ASN A 81 -13.77 -3.21 3.52
N LYS A 82 -14.05 -1.92 3.32
CA LYS A 82 -15.40 -1.36 3.15
C LYS A 82 -15.35 -0.16 2.20
N ALA A 83 -16.35 -0.07 1.32
CA ALA A 83 -16.47 0.98 0.30
C ALA A 83 -17.06 2.30 0.86
N SER A 84 -17.71 2.25 2.00
CA SER A 84 -18.30 3.38 2.72
C SER A 84 -17.63 3.58 4.07
N ASN A 85 -17.93 4.70 4.73
CA ASN A 85 -17.34 5.02 6.02
C ASN A 85 -17.60 3.87 7.02
N PRO A 86 -16.54 3.35 7.66
CA PRO A 86 -16.71 2.34 8.69
C PRO A 86 -17.33 2.93 9.95
N THR A 87 -18.18 2.16 10.60
CA THR A 87 -18.72 2.42 11.92
C THR A 87 -17.81 1.76 12.96
N VAL A 88 -16.89 2.54 13.52
CA VAL A 88 -15.94 2.06 14.54
C VAL A 88 -16.69 1.55 15.77
N GLY A 89 -16.29 0.40 16.29
CA GLY A 89 -17.00 -0.29 17.38
C GLY A 89 -18.13 -1.21 16.93
N LEU A 90 -18.47 -1.24 15.64
CA LEU A 90 -19.50 -2.13 15.08
C LEU A 90 -18.99 -2.95 13.89
N ASP A 91 -18.37 -2.29 12.90
CA ASP A 91 -17.76 -3.01 11.79
C ASP A 91 -16.50 -3.77 12.26
N THR A 92 -16.28 -4.98 11.74
CA THR A 92 -15.06 -5.74 12.02
C THR A 92 -13.87 -5.14 11.26
N PRO A 93 -12.79 -4.74 11.97
CA PRO A 93 -11.55 -4.32 11.33
C PRO A 93 -10.93 -5.46 10.51
N PHE A 94 -10.41 -5.13 9.33
CA PHE A 94 -9.54 -6.03 8.57
C PHE A 94 -8.15 -6.12 9.19
N MET A 95 -7.68 -5.03 9.81
CA MET A 95 -6.41 -4.99 10.55
C MET A 95 -6.52 -4.00 11.71
N THR A 96 -5.97 -4.38 12.87
CA THR A 96 -5.83 -3.51 14.05
C THR A 96 -4.34 -3.34 14.35
N ILE A 97 -3.85 -2.10 14.26
CA ILE A 97 -2.44 -1.74 14.38
C ILE A 97 -2.23 -0.99 15.69
N PRO A 98 -1.51 -1.56 16.69
CA PRO A 98 -1.21 -0.88 17.93
C PRO A 98 -0.12 0.19 17.70
N LEU A 99 -0.34 1.38 18.25
CA LEU A 99 0.62 2.47 18.28
C LEU A 99 1.06 2.69 19.74
N PRO A 100 2.34 2.44 20.09
CA PRO A 100 2.82 2.64 21.45
C PRO A 100 2.71 4.10 21.89
N ALA A 101 2.74 4.34 23.20
CA ALA A 101 2.74 5.68 23.75
C ALA A 101 3.93 6.50 23.21
N GLY A 102 3.67 7.70 22.68
CA GLY A 102 4.69 8.55 22.08
C GLY A 102 5.43 7.94 20.88
N GLY A 103 4.88 6.90 20.25
CA GLY A 103 5.55 6.13 19.21
C GLY A 103 4.67 5.83 18.00
N GLY A 104 5.27 5.20 17.00
CA GLY A 104 4.63 4.97 15.71
C GLY A 104 4.74 3.54 15.22
N ALA A 105 3.99 3.23 14.16
CA ALA A 105 4.09 1.99 13.40
C ALA A 105 4.23 2.37 11.94
N ASN A 106 5.36 2.04 11.33
CA ASN A 106 5.71 2.46 9.97
C ASN A 106 6.21 1.25 9.19
N VAL A 107 5.66 1.05 7.99
CA VAL A 107 6.03 -0.09 7.15
C VAL A 107 5.81 0.25 5.67
N ASN A 108 6.58 -0.39 4.81
CA ASN A 108 6.33 -0.43 3.38
C ASN A 108 6.26 -1.88 2.89
N PHE A 109 5.44 -2.14 1.89
CA PHE A 109 5.29 -3.43 1.24
C PHE A 109 5.66 -3.31 -0.23
N THR A 110 6.45 -4.25 -0.73
CA THR A 110 6.72 -4.37 -2.17
C THR A 110 5.47 -4.82 -2.92
N SER A 111 4.76 -5.80 -2.34
CA SER A 111 3.47 -6.29 -2.83
C SER A 111 2.40 -5.79 -1.86
N GLY A 112 1.56 -4.85 -2.30
CA GLY A 112 0.56 -4.21 -1.45
C GLY A 112 -0.43 -5.20 -0.83
N ILE A 113 -1.09 -4.76 0.24
CA ILE A 113 -2.16 -5.49 0.91
C ILE A 113 -3.47 -5.20 0.19
N THR A 114 -4.14 -6.23 -0.33
CA THR A 114 -5.37 -6.09 -1.12
C THR A 114 -6.61 -5.84 -0.25
N PHE A 115 -7.36 -4.81 -0.62
CA PHE A 115 -8.69 -4.50 -0.11
C PHE A 115 -9.71 -4.67 -1.25
N THR A 116 -10.60 -5.65 -1.11
CA THR A 116 -11.50 -6.10 -2.20
C THR A 116 -12.77 -5.28 -2.37
N LYS A 117 -13.13 -4.41 -1.40
CA LYS A 117 -14.33 -3.57 -1.45
C LYS A 117 -13.98 -2.08 -1.50
N GLY A 118 -13.09 -1.68 -0.60
CA GLY A 118 -12.66 -0.29 -0.40
C GLY A 118 -11.75 -0.22 0.82
N ILE A 119 -11.12 0.93 1.03
CA ILE A 119 -10.20 1.17 2.12
C ILE A 119 -10.85 2.16 3.07
N GLY A 120 -11.18 1.70 4.28
CA GLY A 120 -11.65 2.51 5.38
C GLY A 120 -10.64 2.55 6.53
N VAL A 121 -10.69 3.60 7.35
CA VAL A 121 -9.81 3.77 8.50
C VAL A 121 -10.55 4.41 9.68
N GLY A 122 -10.19 4.01 10.89
CA GLY A 122 -10.64 4.60 12.15
C GLY A 122 -9.59 4.41 13.23
N ALA A 123 -9.77 5.05 14.38
CA ALA A 123 -8.89 4.84 15.53
C ALA A 123 -9.65 4.81 16.85
N THR A 124 -9.11 4.04 17.80
CA THR A 124 -9.69 3.80 19.12
C THR A 124 -8.65 3.88 20.22
N THR A 125 -9.09 4.06 21.47
CA THR A 125 -8.23 3.95 22.65
C THR A 125 -8.07 2.50 23.11
N GLY A 126 -9.06 1.64 22.87
CA GLY A 126 -9.02 0.21 23.17
C GLY A 126 -8.74 -0.68 21.96
N ALA A 127 -8.18 -1.87 22.22
CA ALA A 127 -7.87 -2.85 21.18
C ALA A 127 -9.12 -3.54 20.62
N SER A 128 -10.13 -3.77 21.49
CA SER A 128 -11.35 -4.52 21.16
C SER A 128 -12.03 -4.02 19.89
N ASP A 129 -12.56 -4.92 19.07
CA ASP A 129 -13.31 -4.56 17.86
C ASP A 129 -14.57 -3.75 18.17
N GLY A 130 -15.18 -4.01 19.34
CA GLY A 130 -16.30 -3.25 19.86
C GLY A 130 -15.92 -1.97 20.61
N ASP A 131 -14.64 -1.59 20.67
CA ASP A 131 -14.23 -0.36 21.35
C ASP A 131 -14.72 0.88 20.59
N THR A 132 -15.29 1.81 21.34
CA THR A 132 -15.79 3.10 20.84
C THR A 132 -15.09 4.28 21.50
N GLY A 133 -14.00 4.03 22.24
CA GLY A 133 -13.23 5.07 22.90
C GLY A 133 -12.51 5.95 21.89
N ALA A 134 -12.90 7.21 21.80
CA ALA A 134 -12.28 8.16 20.86
C ALA A 134 -10.91 8.62 21.37
N PRO A 135 -9.84 8.52 20.55
CA PRO A 135 -8.59 9.23 20.80
C PRO A 135 -8.81 10.73 20.93
N ALA A 136 -7.95 11.42 21.68
CA ALA A 136 -8.02 12.86 21.78
C ALA A 136 -7.57 13.53 20.46
N ALA A 137 -7.92 14.81 20.30
CA ALA A 137 -7.52 15.57 19.14
C ALA A 137 -5.99 15.55 18.96
N ASN A 138 -5.54 15.27 17.75
CA ASN A 138 -4.13 15.15 17.39
C ASN A 138 -3.34 14.02 18.08
N ASP A 139 -4.00 13.06 18.73
CA ASP A 139 -3.34 11.86 19.27
C ASP A 139 -2.79 10.99 18.13
N VAL A 140 -3.63 10.70 17.13
CA VAL A 140 -3.34 9.71 16.09
C VAL A 140 -3.15 10.40 14.74
N ILE A 141 -1.89 10.44 14.30
CA ILE A 141 -1.48 10.97 12.99
C ILE A 141 -1.29 9.79 12.05
N VAL A 142 -1.91 9.85 10.88
CA VAL A 142 -1.95 8.77 9.89
C VAL A 142 -1.58 9.30 8.51
N ASN A 143 -0.66 8.58 7.87
CA ASN A 143 -0.42 8.66 6.42
C ASN A 143 -0.51 7.24 5.85
N VAL A 144 -1.38 7.02 4.87
CA VAL A 144 -1.54 5.71 4.20
C VAL A 144 -1.17 5.87 2.74
N ILE A 145 -0.33 4.99 2.24
CA ILE A 145 0.13 4.96 0.85
C ILE A 145 -0.66 3.87 0.13
N TYR A 146 -1.40 4.22 -0.92
CA TYR A 146 -2.37 3.32 -1.55
C TYR A 146 -2.50 3.50 -3.05
N TYR A 147 -3.11 2.50 -3.70
CA TYR A 147 -3.59 2.55 -5.08
C TYR A 147 -5.13 2.50 -5.12
#